data_AF-A0A951AG05-F1
#
_entry.id   AF-A0A951AG05-F1
#
_cell.length_a   1.000
_cell.length_b   1.000
_cell.length_c   1.000
_cell.angle_alpha   90.00
_cell.angle_beta   90.00
_cell.angle_gamma   90.00
#
_symmetry.space_group_name_H-M   'P 1'
#
loop_
_entity.id
_entity.type
_entity.pdbx_description
1 polymer ?
#
loop_
_entity_poly.entity_id
_entity_poly.type
_entity_poly.pdbx_seq_one_letter_code
_entity_poly.pdbx_strand_id
1 'polypeptide(L)'
;MAGETQTSVQSGELSQRFIEFVMMHAQNAALFLGQIPNPKTGEGEVNLELAKMFIDQLSMIQEKTRGNLTNEETTVLRNTLSNLQMVYVEVSQHIAKGGAQPKAPAPESKSETSPTKPEPSAPVEPSAEGGGESKKKFTKSYGS
;
A
#
# COMPACT_ATOMS: atom_id res chain seq x y z
N MET A 1 -40.70 21.72 -20.24
CA MET A 1 -39.98 21.77 -18.96
C MET A 1 -39.15 20.50 -18.65
N ALA A 2 -39.16 19.45 -19.49
CA ALA A 2 -38.39 18.22 -19.22
C ALA A 2 -36.89 18.31 -19.56
N GLY A 3 -36.46 19.29 -20.35
CA GLY A 3 -35.05 19.44 -20.76
C GLY A 3 -34.14 20.04 -19.69
N GLU A 4 -34.67 20.90 -18.81
CA GLU A 4 -33.88 21.65 -17.83
C GLU A 4 -33.47 20.79 -16.62
N THR A 5 -34.33 19.87 -16.20
CA THR A 5 -34.05 18.96 -15.08
C THR A 5 -33.03 17.88 -15.44
N GLN A 6 -33.02 17.39 -16.68
CA GLN A 6 -32.08 16.35 -17.10
C GLN A 6 -30.63 16.85 -17.20
N THR A 7 -30.42 18.08 -17.68
CA THR A 7 -29.08 18.69 -17.76
C THR A 7 -28.50 19.00 -16.39
N SER A 8 -29.32 19.48 -15.45
CA SER A 8 -28.87 19.79 -14.07
C SER A 8 -28.46 18.53 -13.29
N VAL A 9 -29.20 17.42 -13.44
CA VAL A 9 -28.85 16.15 -12.80
C VAL A 9 -27.56 15.58 -13.39
N GLN A 10 -27.39 15.64 -14.71
CA GLN A 10 -26.16 15.21 -15.38
C GLN A 10 -24.94 16.05 -14.96
N SER A 11 -25.10 17.37 -14.80
CA SER A 11 -23.98 18.21 -14.31
C SER A 11 -23.55 17.85 -12.90
N GLY A 12 -24.49 17.52 -12.00
CA GLY A 12 -24.16 17.08 -10.64
C GLY A 12 -23.43 15.74 -10.61
N GLU A 13 -23.87 14.78 -11.42
CA GLU A 13 -23.19 13.48 -11.56
C GLU A 13 -21.76 13.66 -12.11
N LEU A 14 -21.58 14.50 -13.14
CA LEU A 14 -20.26 14.79 -13.70
C LEU A 14 -19.33 15.43 -12.68
N SER A 15 -19.82 16.34 -11.84
CA SER A 15 -19.03 16.92 -10.75
C SER A 15 -18.58 15.88 -9.74
N GLN A 16 -19.46 14.95 -9.35
CA GLN A 16 -19.08 13.84 -8.46
C GLN A 16 -18.02 12.95 -9.11
N ARG A 17 -18.17 12.59 -10.38
CA ARG A 17 -17.18 11.79 -11.12
C ARG A 17 -15.82 12.49 -11.22
N PHE A 18 -15.81 13.80 -11.40
CA PHE A 18 -14.57 14.58 -11.41
C PHE A 18 -13.88 14.53 -10.04
N ILE A 19 -14.62 14.72 -8.95
CA ILE A 19 -14.09 14.63 -7.59
C ILE A 19 -13.55 13.22 -7.31
N GLU A 20 -14.30 12.16 -7.67
CA GLU A 20 -13.85 10.76 -7.57
C GLU A 20 -12.53 10.54 -8.33
N PHE A 21 -12.43 11.06 -9.55
CA PHE A 21 -11.22 10.97 -10.37
C PHE A 21 -10.02 11.63 -9.69
N VAL A 22 -10.18 12.85 -9.17
CA VAL A 22 -9.12 13.59 -8.45
C VAL A 22 -8.67 12.80 -7.23
N MET A 23 -9.61 12.29 -6.43
CA MET A 23 -9.32 11.53 -5.22
C MET A 23 -8.64 10.18 -5.52
N MET A 24 -9.02 9.51 -6.61
CA MET A 24 -8.35 8.27 -7.05
C MET A 24 -6.89 8.53 -7.43
N HIS A 25 -6.62 9.58 -8.21
CA HIS A 25 -5.24 9.97 -8.55
C HIS A 25 -4.44 10.36 -7.32
N ALA A 26 -5.05 11.07 -6.38
CA ALA A 26 -4.42 11.44 -5.12
C ALA A 26 -4.03 10.23 -4.27
N GLN A 27 -4.90 9.23 -4.18
CA GLN A 27 -4.60 7.97 -3.49
C GLN A 27 -3.43 7.23 -4.13
N ASN A 28 -3.35 7.20 -5.47
CA ASN A 28 -2.20 6.61 -6.16
C ASN A 28 -0.91 7.36 -5.83
N ALA A 29 -0.92 8.70 -5.86
CA ALA A 29 0.23 9.50 -5.46
C ALA A 29 0.64 9.23 -4.00
N ALA A 30 -0.32 9.20 -3.08
CA ALA A 30 -0.10 8.93 -1.66
C ALA A 30 0.48 7.51 -1.40
N LEU A 31 0.01 6.51 -2.15
CA LEU A 31 0.56 5.15 -2.12
C LEU A 31 2.06 5.15 -2.45
N PHE A 32 2.46 5.81 -3.54
CA PHE A 32 3.86 5.91 -3.94
C PHE A 32 4.68 6.89 -3.10
N LEU A 33 4.04 7.67 -2.23
CA LEU A 33 4.70 8.45 -1.18
C LEU A 33 4.87 7.67 0.14
N GLY A 34 4.50 6.38 0.16
CA GLY A 34 4.54 5.54 1.35
C GLY A 34 3.52 5.94 2.42
N GLN A 35 2.55 6.80 2.10
CA GLN A 35 1.49 7.23 3.04
C GLN A 35 0.41 6.18 3.21
N ILE A 36 0.29 5.27 2.24
CA ILE A 36 -0.64 4.14 2.25
C ILE A 36 0.20 2.87 2.13
N PRO A 37 0.04 1.88 3.03
CA PRO A 37 0.74 0.61 2.90
C PRO A 37 0.25 -0.15 1.66
N ASN A 38 1.17 -0.75 0.92
CA ASN A 38 0.82 -1.55 -0.25
C ASN A 38 0.05 -2.81 0.20
N PRO A 39 -1.16 -3.07 -0.31
CA PRO A 39 -1.99 -4.19 0.14
C PRO A 39 -1.40 -5.58 -0.15
N LYS A 40 -0.42 -5.67 -1.08
CA LYS A 40 0.26 -6.93 -1.41
C LYS A 40 1.45 -7.22 -0.50
N THR A 41 2.19 -6.19 -0.09
CA THR A 41 3.42 -6.34 0.70
C THR A 41 3.24 -5.97 2.18
N GLY A 42 2.21 -5.20 2.51
CA GLY A 42 1.99 -4.62 3.84
C GLY A 42 2.91 -3.44 4.17
N GLU A 43 3.82 -3.08 3.25
CA GLU A 43 4.86 -2.06 3.49
C GLU A 43 4.57 -0.77 2.71
N GLY A 44 4.96 0.37 3.29
CA GLY A 44 4.95 1.66 2.61
C GLY A 44 6.11 1.73 1.62
N GLU A 45 5.84 1.51 0.34
CA GLU A 45 6.85 1.63 -0.71
C GLU A 45 6.90 3.07 -1.24
N VAL A 46 8.05 3.72 -1.06
CA VAL A 46 8.28 5.08 -1.57
C VAL A 46 8.88 5.01 -2.98
N ASN A 47 8.13 5.49 -3.96
CA ASN A 47 8.56 5.73 -5.33
C ASN A 47 8.24 7.18 -5.73
N LEU A 48 9.22 8.07 -5.55
CA LEU A 48 9.07 9.49 -5.84
C LEU A 48 8.78 9.77 -7.31
N GLU A 49 9.30 8.96 -8.24
CA GLU A 49 9.08 9.21 -9.67
C GLU A 49 7.62 8.95 -10.07
N LEU A 50 7.05 7.84 -9.61
CA LEU A 50 5.62 7.55 -9.82
C LEU A 50 4.72 8.53 -9.08
N ALA A 51 5.06 8.89 -7.83
CA ALA A 51 4.31 9.90 -7.09
C ALA A 51 4.29 11.25 -7.85
N LYS A 52 5.45 11.68 -8.37
CA LYS A 52 5.57 12.91 -9.15
C LYS A 52 4.73 12.86 -10.42
N MET A 53 4.72 11.74 -11.15
CA MET A 53 3.89 11.57 -12.34
C MET A 53 2.40 11.86 -12.05
N PHE A 54 1.85 11.33 -10.95
CA PHE A 54 0.45 11.59 -10.59
C PHE A 54 0.20 13.04 -10.16
N ILE A 55 1.13 13.66 -9.43
CA ILE A 55 1.06 15.08 -9.06
C ILE A 55 1.07 15.96 -10.30
N ASP A 56 1.97 15.69 -11.24
CA ASP A 56 2.09 16.43 -12.50
C ASP A 56 0.83 16.24 -13.37
N GLN A 57 0.23 15.04 -13.37
CA GLN A 57 -1.05 14.78 -14.05
C GLN A 57 -2.19 15.63 -13.46
N LEU A 58 -2.30 15.70 -12.13
CA LEU A 58 -3.30 16.54 -11.46
C LEU A 58 -3.06 18.03 -11.73
N SER A 59 -1.79 18.46 -11.77
CA SER A 59 -1.40 19.83 -12.11
C SER A 59 -1.77 20.18 -13.55
N MET A 60 -1.49 19.28 -14.49
CA MET A 60 -1.89 19.43 -15.88
C MET A 60 -3.41 19.58 -16.00
N ILE A 61 -4.17 18.76 -15.28
CA ILE A 61 -5.64 18.82 -15.29
C ILE A 61 -6.12 20.17 -14.75
N GLN A 62 -5.57 20.65 -13.63
CA GLN A 62 -5.90 21.98 -13.09
C GLN A 62 -5.71 23.09 -14.12
N GLU A 63 -4.60 23.08 -14.85
CA GLU A 63 -4.31 24.07 -15.89
C GLU A 63 -5.25 23.93 -17.09
N LYS A 64 -5.48 22.69 -17.56
CA LYS A 64 -6.30 22.43 -18.75
C LYS A 64 -7.80 22.62 -18.53
N THR A 65 -8.28 22.54 -17.29
CA THR A 65 -9.70 22.71 -16.95
C THR A 65 -10.02 24.06 -16.32
N ARG A 66 -9.05 24.97 -16.23
CA ARG A 66 -9.24 26.31 -15.66
C ARG A 66 -10.41 27.05 -16.33
N GLY A 67 -11.31 27.57 -15.52
CA GLY A 67 -12.52 28.26 -15.98
C GLY A 67 -13.71 27.35 -16.31
N ASN A 68 -13.51 26.03 -16.32
CA ASN A 68 -14.57 25.03 -16.54
C ASN A 68 -14.98 24.31 -15.25
N LEU A 69 -14.26 24.52 -14.15
CA LEU A 69 -14.52 23.88 -12.87
C LEU A 69 -15.52 24.69 -12.02
N THR A 70 -16.37 23.99 -11.29
CA THR A 70 -17.17 24.58 -10.21
C THR A 70 -16.27 25.02 -9.04
N ASN A 71 -16.82 25.82 -8.12
CA ASN A 71 -16.08 26.24 -6.92
C ASN A 71 -15.67 25.06 -6.03
N GLU A 72 -16.53 24.04 -5.96
CA GLU A 72 -16.26 22.82 -5.21
C GLU A 72 -15.11 22.04 -5.84
N GLU A 73 -15.21 21.73 -7.13
CA GLU A 73 -14.18 21.00 -7.89
C GLU A 73 -12.83 21.71 -7.82
N THR A 74 -12.82 23.03 -8.00
CA THR A 74 -11.62 23.87 -7.90
C THR A 74 -10.99 23.76 -6.52
N THR A 75 -11.80 23.76 -5.46
CA THR A 75 -11.33 23.67 -4.09
C THR A 75 -10.77 22.30 -3.78
N VAL A 76 -11.47 21.23 -4.17
CA VAL A 76 -11.00 19.84 -4.01
C VAL A 76 -9.66 19.65 -4.72
N LEU A 77 -9.57 20.01 -6.00
CA LEU A 77 -8.36 19.81 -6.79
C LEU A 77 -7.16 20.58 -6.23
N ARG A 78 -7.36 21.87 -5.91
CA ARG A 78 -6.32 22.74 -5.36
C ARG A 78 -5.80 22.24 -4.02
N ASN A 79 -6.70 21.88 -3.10
CA ASN A 79 -6.32 21.41 -1.77
C ASN A 79 -5.58 20.07 -1.86
N THR A 80 -6.08 19.16 -2.69
CA THR A 80 -5.46 17.85 -2.94
C THR A 80 -4.05 18.01 -3.48
N LEU A 81 -3.89 18.84 -4.51
CA LEU A 81 -2.60 19.08 -5.16
C LEU A 81 -1.60 19.74 -4.20
N SER A 82 -2.04 20.73 -3.42
CA SER A 82 -1.21 21.40 -2.42
C SER A 82 -0.71 20.41 -1.35
N ASN A 83 -1.61 19.56 -0.84
CA ASN A 83 -1.26 18.55 0.16
C ASN A 83 -0.22 17.55 -0.39
N LEU A 84 -0.47 17.00 -1.58
CA LEU A 84 0.45 16.04 -2.20
C LEU A 84 1.83 16.63 -2.47
N GLN A 85 1.90 17.90 -2.89
CA GLN A 85 3.17 18.59 -3.11
C GLN A 85 3.96 18.78 -1.82
N MET A 86 3.29 19.16 -0.72
CA MET A 86 3.95 19.27 0.59
C MET A 86 4.54 17.93 1.02
N VAL A 87 3.73 16.86 1.00
CA VAL A 87 4.19 15.51 1.38
C VAL A 87 5.32 15.04 0.47
N TYR A 88 5.23 15.30 -0.84
CA TYR A 88 6.30 14.96 -1.79
C TYR A 88 7.63 15.65 -1.42
N VAL A 89 7.58 16.94 -1.09
CA VAL A 89 8.79 17.69 -0.69
C VAL A 89 9.34 17.15 0.62
N GLU A 90 8.50 16.82 1.60
CA GLU A 90 8.93 16.23 2.86
C GLU A 90 9.61 14.87 2.64
N VAL A 91 8.95 13.96 1.91
CA VAL A 91 9.48 12.62 1.64
C VAL A 91 10.77 12.70 0.81
N SER A 92 10.82 13.54 -0.23
CA SER A 92 12.02 13.71 -1.05
C SER A 92 13.21 14.27 -0.26
N GLN A 93 12.97 15.20 0.67
CA GLN A 93 14.01 15.69 1.56
C GLN A 93 14.47 14.62 2.55
N HIS A 94 13.56 13.80 3.08
CA HIS A 94 13.90 12.69 3.98
C HIS A 94 14.80 11.66 3.29
N ILE A 95 14.49 11.27 2.05
CA ILE A 95 15.32 10.36 1.25
C ILE A 95 16.68 11.00 0.93
N ALA A 96 16.71 12.29 0.55
CA ALA A 96 17.95 12.98 0.21
C ALA A 96 18.91 13.16 1.40
N LYS A 97 18.39 13.29 2.63
CA LYS A 97 19.18 13.45 3.88
C LYS A 97 19.73 12.12 4.41
N GLY A 98 19.72 11.05 3.62
CA GLY A 98 20.20 9.74 4.04
C GLY A 98 19.23 8.99 4.94
N GLY A 99 17.96 9.40 4.97
CA GLY A 99 16.88 8.55 5.44
C GLY A 99 16.86 7.32 4.54
N ALA A 100 17.47 6.24 4.99
CA ALA A 100 17.23 4.93 4.42
C ALA A 100 15.72 4.79 4.25
N GLN A 101 15.30 4.37 3.06
CA GLN A 101 14.00 3.75 2.83
C GLN A 101 13.65 2.97 4.10
N PRO A 102 12.46 3.12 4.71
CA PRO A 102 12.13 2.38 5.92
C PRO A 102 12.12 0.88 5.58
N LYS A 103 13.30 0.26 5.60
CA LYS A 103 13.49 -1.15 5.77
C LYS A 103 13.05 -1.38 7.21
N ALA A 104 11.85 -1.92 7.35
CA ALA A 104 11.41 -2.54 8.58
C ALA A 104 12.50 -3.51 9.10
N PRO A 105 12.58 -3.73 10.42
CA PRO A 105 13.54 -4.63 11.03
C PRO A 105 13.47 -6.00 10.35
N ALA A 106 14.63 -6.49 9.90
CA ALA A 106 14.75 -7.82 9.34
C ALA A 106 14.19 -8.85 10.34
N PRO A 107 13.26 -9.73 9.94
CA PRO A 107 13.04 -10.93 10.71
C PRO A 107 14.34 -11.74 10.63
N GLU A 108 14.90 -12.09 11.79
CA GLU A 108 16.00 -13.05 11.90
C GLU A 108 15.57 -14.39 11.28
N SER A 109 15.81 -14.53 9.98
CA SER A 109 15.72 -15.81 9.28
C SER A 109 16.98 -16.58 9.62
N LYS A 110 16.88 -17.47 10.62
CA LYS A 110 17.79 -18.60 10.79
C LYS A 110 17.78 -19.42 9.49
N SER A 111 18.74 -19.14 8.62
CA SER A 111 19.05 -19.94 7.45
C SER A 111 20.41 -20.57 7.64
N GLU A 112 20.44 -21.78 8.19
CA GLU A 112 21.45 -22.77 7.83
C GLU A 112 20.74 -24.10 7.57
N THR A 113 20.39 -24.31 6.31
CA THR A 113 20.22 -25.63 5.73
C THR A 113 21.27 -25.77 4.64
N SER A 114 22.16 -26.76 4.76
CA SER A 114 22.64 -27.60 3.67
C SER A 114 23.58 -28.70 4.17
N PRO A 115 23.72 -29.83 3.44
CA PRO A 115 23.66 -31.18 4.00
C PRO A 115 24.97 -31.97 3.83
N THR A 116 25.15 -33.10 4.55
CA THR A 116 26.00 -34.23 4.10
C THR A 116 25.51 -35.55 4.70
N LYS A 117 25.43 -36.57 3.84
CA LYS A 117 25.05 -38.00 4.00
C LYS A 117 26.35 -38.84 3.88
N PRO A 118 26.45 -40.16 4.20
CA PRO A 118 25.95 -41.04 5.29
C PRO A 118 27.09 -41.78 6.07
N GLU A 119 26.72 -42.57 7.10
CA GLU A 119 27.34 -43.75 7.82
C GLU A 119 28.67 -44.43 7.35
N PRO A 120 29.32 -45.36 8.13
CA PRO A 120 29.01 -45.96 9.46
C PRO A 120 30.22 -46.10 10.44
N SER A 121 29.98 -46.43 11.73
CA SER A 121 30.79 -47.36 12.57
C SER A 121 30.19 -47.46 13.99
N ALA A 122 29.74 -48.65 14.37
CA ALA A 122 29.14 -49.05 15.65
C ALA A 122 30.20 -49.26 16.77
N PRO A 123 29.90 -49.85 17.95
CA PRO A 123 28.77 -49.69 18.89
C PRO A 123 29.25 -49.47 20.36
N VAL A 124 28.49 -48.78 21.21
CA VAL A 124 28.42 -49.14 22.66
C VAL A 124 27.11 -48.69 23.30
N GLU A 125 26.36 -49.64 23.83
CA GLU A 125 25.23 -49.51 24.78
C GLU A 125 25.73 -49.16 26.21
N PRO A 126 24.88 -49.10 27.27
CA PRO A 126 23.57 -48.46 27.42
C PRO A 126 23.51 -47.59 28.70
N SER A 127 22.51 -46.71 28.86
CA SER A 127 21.97 -46.35 30.19
C SER A 127 20.58 -45.70 30.11
N ALA A 128 19.61 -46.48 30.57
CA ALA A 128 18.51 -46.16 31.49
C ALA A 128 17.48 -45.04 31.16
N GLU A 129 16.28 -45.52 30.85
CA GLU A 129 14.98 -45.28 31.52
C GLU A 129 14.25 -43.91 31.50
N GLY A 130 12.94 -44.03 31.24
CA GLY A 130 11.89 -43.03 31.44
C GLY A 130 11.28 -42.59 30.10
N GLY A 131 10.34 -43.30 29.47
CA GLY A 131 9.10 -43.83 30.01
C GLY A 131 7.96 -42.83 29.77
N GLY A 132 7.00 -43.17 28.91
CA GLY A 132 5.67 -42.52 28.92
C GLY A 132 5.17 -41.94 27.60
N GLU A 133 4.61 -42.83 26.78
CA GLU A 133 3.87 -42.61 25.53
C GLU A 133 2.80 -41.49 25.53
N SER A 134 2.83 -40.70 24.46
CA SER A 134 1.77 -40.55 23.44
C SER A 134 0.35 -41.05 23.76
N LYS A 135 -0.66 -40.19 23.58
CA LYS A 135 -2.06 -40.48 23.15
C LYS A 135 -2.84 -39.14 23.13
N LYS A 136 -3.70 -38.74 22.19
CA LYS A 136 -4.37 -39.24 20.97
C LYS A 136 -5.04 -37.99 20.34
N LYS A 137 -4.89 -37.75 19.03
CA LYS A 137 -5.92 -37.88 17.94
C LYS A 137 -7.16 -36.98 18.11
N PHE A 138 -7.38 -36.03 17.17
CA PHE A 138 -8.38 -36.12 16.07
C PHE A 138 -9.82 -36.12 16.61
N THR A 139 -10.71 -35.14 16.37
CA THR A 139 -11.47 -34.93 15.10
C THR A 139 -12.30 -33.64 15.14
N LYS A 140 -12.37 -32.99 13.98
CA LYS A 140 -13.34 -31.98 13.54
C LYS A 140 -14.76 -32.57 13.40
N SER A 141 -15.82 -31.85 13.79
CA SER A 141 -17.09 -31.71 13.03
C SER A 141 -18.21 -31.01 13.81
N TYR A 142 -18.68 -29.91 13.22
CA TYR A 142 -20.03 -29.32 13.13
C TYR A 142 -21.22 -29.83 13.98
N GLY A 143 -21.99 -28.84 14.47
CA GLY A 143 -23.36 -28.62 13.98
C GLY A 143 -24.51 -28.97 14.93
N SER A 144 -25.17 -27.95 15.46
CA SER A 144 -26.63 -27.80 15.54
C SER A 144 -26.95 -26.33 15.78
#